data_AF-F4G0K2-F1
#
_entry.id   AF-F4G0K2-F1
#
_cell.length_a   1.000
_cell.length_b   1.000
_cell.length_c   1.000
_cell.angle_alpha   90.00
_cell.angle_beta   90.00
_cell.angle_gamma   90.00
#
_symmetry.space_group_name_H-M   'P 1'
#
loop_
_entity.id
_entity.type
_entity.pdbx_description
1 polymer ?
#
loop_
_entity_poly.entity_id
_entity_poly.type
_entity_poly.pdbx_seq_one_letter_code
_entity_poly.pdbx_strand_id
1 'polypeptide(L)' 'MKKVAEILVVEDFTGKGKVSESKLQELLSKLNVEVVNVTKIHIPEWENSSEDLTGVHLIVREVAET' A
#
# COMPACT_ATOMS: atom_id res chain seq x y z
N MET A 1 -5.57 3.38 -22.92
CA MET A 1 -5.15 2.37 -21.92
C MET A 1 -4.50 3.13 -20.79
N LYS A 2 -5.02 2.97 -19.57
CA LYS A 2 -4.60 3.75 -18.41
C LYS A 2 -3.67 2.95 -17.52
N LYS A 3 -2.52 3.50 -17.12
CA LYS A 3 -1.65 2.86 -16.11
C LYS A 3 -2.13 3.18 -14.71
N VAL A 4 -2.51 2.16 -13.95
CA VAL A 4 -3.04 2.29 -12.59
C VAL A 4 -2.13 1.56 -11.61
N ALA A 5 -1.76 2.24 -10.53
CA ALA A 5 -1.11 1.64 -9.37
C ALA A 5 -2.15 1.42 -8.26
N GLU A 6 -2.19 0.21 -7.71
CA GLU A 6 -2.97 -0.15 -6.53
C GLU A 6 -2.01 -0.53 -5.41
N ILE A 7 -2.20 0.10 -4.26
CA ILE A 7 -1.33 -0.07 -3.10
C ILE A 7 -2.17 -0.57 -1.95
N LEU A 8 -1.69 -1.62 -1.30
CA LEU A 8 -2.18 -2.07 -0.01
C LEU A 8 -1.11 -1.79 1.05
N VAL A 9 -1.45 -0.97 2.03
CA VAL A 9 -0.64 -0.70 3.22
C VAL A 9 -1.26 -1.44 4.39
N VAL A 10 -0.50 -2.32 5.03
CA VAL A 10 -0.93 -3.08 6.19
C VAL A 10 -0.13 -2.62 7.40
N GLU A 11 -0.81 -2.01 8.36
CA GLU A 11 -0.26 -1.54 9.63
C GLU A 11 -0.81 -2.42 10.76
N ASP A 12 0.00 -2.70 11.78
CA ASP A 12 -0.46 -3.40 12.97
C ASP A 12 -0.94 -2.41 14.06
N PHE A 13 -1.54 -2.97 15.10
CA PHE A 13 -1.96 -2.25 16.30
C PHE A 13 -0.80 -1.65 17.09
N THR A 14 0.42 -2.18 16.94
CA THR A 14 1.59 -1.71 17.70
C THR A 14 2.10 -0.36 17.20
N GLY A 15 1.76 -0.01 15.95
CA GLY A 15 2.24 1.20 15.29
C GLY A 15 3.74 1.15 14.95
N LYS A 16 4.41 0.02 15.20
CA LYS A 16 5.77 -0.23 14.74
C LYS A 16 5.72 -0.56 13.24
N GLY A 17 6.63 0.03 12.46
CA GLY A 17 6.63 -0.18 11.01
C GLY A 17 5.58 0.62 10.24
N LYS A 18 4.93 1.61 10.89
CA LYS A 18 4.03 2.55 10.20
C LYS A 18 4.70 3.15 8.97
N VAL A 19 3.99 3.08 7.84
CA VAL A 19 4.52 3.56 6.57
C VAL A 19 4.39 5.07 6.56
N SER A 20 5.53 5.75 6.44
CA SER A 20 5.58 7.21 6.31
C SER A 20 4.86 7.63 5.02
N GLU A 21 3.78 8.40 5.16
CA GLU A 21 3.00 8.87 4.02
C GLU A 21 3.82 9.76 3.08
N SER A 22 4.71 10.59 3.62
CA SER A 22 5.61 11.41 2.81
C SER A 22 6.59 10.56 1.97
N LYS A 23 7.17 9.50 2.55
CA LYS A 23 8.01 8.56 1.80
C LYS A 23 7.22 7.77 0.78
N LEU A 24 5.99 7.37 1.10
CA LEU A 24 5.10 6.69 0.17
C LEU A 24 4.77 7.60 -1.02
N GLN A 25 4.44 8.87 -0.79
CA GLN A 25 4.21 9.83 -1.86
C GLN A 25 5.45 10.08 -2.72
N GLU A 26 6.64 10.14 -2.11
CA GLU A 26 7.90 10.29 -2.83
C GLU A 26 8.22 9.06 -3.71
N LEU A 27 7.89 7.86 -3.26
CA LEU A 27 8.01 6.64 -4.08
C LEU A 27 7.01 6.65 -5.23
N LEU A 28 5.80 7.12 -4.98
CA LEU A 28 4.73 7.13 -5.97
C LEU A 28 4.91 8.17 -7.06
N SER A 29 5.50 9.32 -6.74
CA SER A 29 5.84 10.33 -7.74
C SER A 29 6.90 9.85 -8.74
N LYS A 30 7.65 8.78 -8.42
CA LYS A 30 8.62 8.13 -9.31
C LYS A 30 7.97 7.11 -10.25
N LEU A 31 6.70 6.74 -10.03
CA LEU A 31 5.96 5.84 -10.91
C LEU A 31 5.31 6.61 -12.06
N ASN A 32 5.47 6.13 -13.28
CA ASN A 32 4.78 6.66 -14.45
C ASN A 32 3.37 6.04 -14.57
N VAL A 33 2.47 6.43 -13.66
CA VAL A 33 1.09 5.95 -13.56
C VAL A 33 0.12 7.13 -13.53
N GLU A 34 -1.06 6.94 -14.10
CA GLU A 34 -2.06 8.00 -14.23
C GLU A 34 -3.01 8.06 -13.04
N VAL A 35 -3.22 6.93 -12.36
CA VAL A 35 -4.02 6.85 -11.13
C VAL A 35 -3.30 5.99 -10.10
N VAL A 36 -3.35 6.45 -8.86
CA VAL A 36 -2.88 5.71 -7.69
C VAL A 36 -4.05 5.53 -6.72
N ASN A 37 -4.36 4.28 -6.41
CA ASN A 37 -5.35 3.91 -5.40
C ASN A 37 -4.62 3.33 -4.19
N VAL A 38 -4.80 3.92 -3.01
CA VAL A 38 -4.18 3.45 -1.77
C VAL A 38 -5.24 2.92 -0.83
N THR A 39 -5.14 1.66 -0.48
CA THR A 39 -5.95 1.00 0.55
C THR A 39 -5.07 0.77 1.77
N LYS A 40 -5.48 1.28 2.93
CA LYS A 40 -4.76 1.09 4.19
C LYS A 40 -5.62 0.23 5.13
N ILE A 41 -5.07 -0.87 5.60
CA ILE A 41 -5.71 -1.79 6.56
C ILE A 41 -4.92 -1.73 7.87
N HIS A 42 -5.63 -1.58 8.97
CA HIS A 42 -5.06 -1.71 10.32
C HIS A 42 -5.50 -3.05 10.90
N ILE A 43 -4.53 -3.91 11.23
CA ILE A 43 -4.77 -5.18 11.89
C ILE A 43 -4.83 -4.95 13.41
N PRO A 44 -5.94 -5.30 14.08
CA PRO A 44 -6.05 -5.19 15.53
C PRO A 44 -5.10 -6.17 16.25
N GLU A 45 -4.94 -6.00 17.56
CA GLU A 45 -4.17 -6.95 18.38
C GLU A 45 -4.78 -8.34 18.27
N TRP A 46 -3.99 -9.29 17.73
CA TRP A 46 -4.38 -10.67 17.59
C TRP A 46 -3.41 -11.53 18.40
N GLU A 47 -3.91 -12.20 19.45
CA GLU A 47 -3.10 -13.13 20.23
C GLU A 47 -2.64 -14.31 19.35
N ASN A 48 -1.31 -14.49 19.22
CA ASN A 48 -0.61 -15.55 18.48
C ASN A 48 -0.21 -15.29 17.01
N SER A 49 -0.19 -14.06 16.51
CA SER A 49 0.42 -13.80 15.19
C SER A 49 1.94 -13.69 15.28
N SER A 50 2.65 -14.81 15.12
CA SER A 50 4.12 -14.83 14.89
C SER A 50 4.51 -14.48 13.45
N GLU A 51 3.54 -14.15 12.60
CA GLU A 51 3.76 -13.79 11.20
C GLU A 51 3.75 -12.26 11.05
N ASP A 52 4.89 -11.70 10.62
CA ASP A 52 5.06 -10.27 10.30
C ASP A 52 4.24 -9.90 9.05
N LEU A 53 2.92 -9.74 9.21
CA LEU A 53 1.98 -9.37 8.13
C LEU A 53 1.98 -7.87 7.78
N THR A 54 2.84 -7.06 8.40
CA THR A 54 2.94 -5.61 8.15
C THR A 54 3.78 -5.30 6.93
N GLY A 55 3.34 -4.35 6.08
CA GLY A 55 4.12 -3.94 4.92
C GLY A 55 3.37 -3.15 3.85
N VAL A 56 4.03 -2.93 2.72
CA VAL A 56 3.46 -2.29 1.53
C VAL A 56 3.44 -3.29 0.38
N HIS A 57 2.28 -3.48 -0.23
CA HIS A 57 2.12 -4.25 -1.46
C HIS A 57 1.69 -3.31 -2.59
N LEU A 58 2.40 -3.35 -3.72
CA LEU A 58 2.16 -2.50 -4.89
C LEU A 58 1.88 -3.37 -6.12
N ILE A 59 0.77 -3.13 -6.77
CA ILE A 59 0.39 -3.75 -8.04
C ILE A 59 0.26 -2.65 -9.09
N VAL A 60 0.98 -2.76 -10.21
CA VAL A 60 0.85 -1.84 -11.35
C VAL A 60 0.24 -2.60 -12.52
N ARG A 61 -0.87 -2.09 -13.06
CA ARG A 61 -1.61 -2.73 -14.16
C ARG A 61 -2.06 -1.72 -15.22
N GLU A 62 -2.20 -2.20 -16.45
CA GLU A 62 -2.80 -1.46 -17.56
C GLU A 62 -4.29 -1.78 -17.61
N VAL A 63 -5.13 -0.76 -17.63
CA VAL A 63 -6.61 -0.90 -17.65
C VAL A 63 -7.14 -0.33 -18.97
N ALA A 64 -7.97 -1.09 -19.67
CA ALA A 64 -8.66 -0.59 -20.86
C ALA A 64 -9.73 0.42 -20.45
N GLU A 65 -9.84 1.53 -21.18
CA GLU A 65 -10.96 2.46 -21.00
C GLU A 65 -12.23 1.76 -21.50
N THR A 66 -13.27 1.75 -20.66
CA THR A 66 -14.62 1.26 -21.00
C THR A 66 -15.51 2.43 -21.34
#